data_AF-A0AA37B0K5-F1
#
_entry.id   AF-A0AA37B0K5-F1
#
_cell.length_a   1.000
_cell.length_b   1.000
_cell.length_c   1.000
_cell.angle_alpha   90.00
_cell.angle_beta   90.00
_cell.angle_gamma   90.00
#
_symmetry.space_group_name_H-M   'P 1'
#
loop_
_entity.id
_entity.type
_entity.pdbx_description
1 polymer ?
#
loop_
_entity_poly.entity_id
_entity_poly.type
_entity_poly.pdbx_seq_one_letter_code
_entity_poly.pdbx_strand_id
1 'polypeptide(L)'
;MMAEFWRKVASRYKDNDLVYYELNNEQAWNDADYKSSAFMEPMPQVYQQVRRDAPQHYIIMFSFHSIALNMKSIVDQYSWIDWSNTSVGFHFYGAPNGNMNQEITHLNDLLNNYPTICTEWDYLG
;
A
#
# COMPACT_ATOMS: atom_id res chain seq x y z
N MET A 1 8.98 -11.92 11.87
CA MET A 1 8.57 -10.49 11.76
C MET A 1 8.71 -10.04 10.32
N MET A 2 7.92 -9.06 9.87
CA MET A 2 7.85 -8.58 8.47
C MET A 2 9.23 -8.34 7.82
N ALA A 3 10.18 -7.75 8.56
CA ALA A 3 11.55 -7.55 8.08
C ALA A 3 12.31 -8.86 7.76
N GLU A 4 12.10 -9.93 8.53
CA GLU A 4 12.76 -11.22 8.27
C GLU A 4 12.21 -11.90 7.01
N PHE A 5 10.89 -11.83 6.82
CA PHE A 5 10.23 -12.32 5.61
C PHE A 5 10.81 -11.63 4.38
N TRP A 6 10.80 -10.29 4.38
CA TRP A 6 11.27 -9.50 3.25
C TRP A 6 12.75 -9.66 2.97
N ARG A 7 13.60 -9.81 4.00
CA ARG A 7 15.02 -10.12 3.80
C ARG A 7 15.24 -11.41 3.01
N LYS A 8 14.40 -12.44 3.21
CA LYS A 8 14.51 -13.72 2.49
C LYS A 8 13.86 -13.62 1.10
N VAL A 9 12.67 -13.02 1.00
CA VAL A 9 11.87 -12.96 -0.22
C VAL A 9 12.45 -11.97 -1.23
N ALA A 10 12.75 -10.73 -0.80
CA ALA A 10 13.26 -9.70 -1.69
C ALA A 10 14.55 -10.15 -2.38
N SER A 11 15.49 -10.72 -1.60
CA SER A 11 16.74 -11.23 -2.14
C SER A 11 16.54 -12.44 -3.07
N ARG A 12 15.60 -13.33 -2.76
CA ARG A 12 15.33 -14.54 -3.56
C ARG A 12 14.80 -14.22 -4.95
N TYR A 13 13.94 -13.21 -5.07
CA TYR A 13 13.27 -12.87 -6.32
C TYR A 13 13.83 -11.64 -7.02
N LYS A 14 14.88 -10.99 -6.48
CA LYS A 14 15.45 -9.73 -6.99
C LYS A 14 15.79 -9.69 -8.49
N ASP A 15 16.02 -10.84 -9.12
CA ASP A 15 16.40 -10.97 -10.54
C ASP A 15 15.23 -11.49 -11.41
N ASN A 16 13.99 -11.51 -10.89
CA ASN A 16 12.80 -11.95 -11.62
C ASN A 16 11.88 -10.77 -11.95
N ASP A 17 11.99 -10.28 -13.17
CA ASP A 17 11.24 -9.09 -13.65
C ASP A 17 9.71 -9.27 -13.71
N LEU A 18 9.19 -10.48 -13.45
CA LEU A 18 7.76 -10.76 -13.40
C LEU A 18 7.18 -10.65 -11.98
N VAL A 19 8.00 -10.30 -10.98
CA VAL A 19 7.60 -10.27 -9.56
C VAL A 19 7.45 -8.83 -9.07
N TYR A 20 6.32 -8.59 -8.39
CA TYR A 20 5.99 -7.34 -7.72
C TYR A 20 5.90 -7.59 -6.21
N TYR A 21 6.29 -6.62 -5.39
CA TYR A 21 6.33 -6.77 -3.94
C TYR A 21 5.25 -5.93 -3.25
N GLU A 22 4.16 -6.57 -2.85
CA GLU A 22 3.17 -5.99 -1.95
C GLU A 22 3.59 -6.21 -0.50
N LEU A 23 3.99 -5.15 0.20
CA LEU A 23 4.71 -5.30 1.47
C LEU A 23 3.89 -5.99 2.56
N ASN A 24 2.59 -5.72 2.59
CA ASN A 24 1.66 -6.37 3.52
C ASN A 24 0.21 -6.08 3.12
N ASN A 25 -0.65 -7.08 3.28
CA ASN A 25 -2.09 -6.98 3.06
C ASN A 25 -2.79 -6.28 4.25
N GLU A 26 -3.77 -5.41 3.98
CA GLU A 26 -4.76 -4.86 4.94
C GLU A 26 -4.23 -4.57 6.36
N GLN A 27 -3.24 -3.69 6.44
CA GLN A 27 -2.45 -3.58 7.67
C GLN A 27 -3.16 -2.87 8.84
N ALA A 28 -4.25 -2.16 8.54
CA ALA A 28 -5.00 -1.35 9.49
C ALA A 28 -6.43 -1.15 8.97
N TRP A 29 -7.37 -0.95 9.90
CA TRP A 29 -8.81 -0.87 9.57
C TRP A 29 -9.39 0.54 9.61
N ASN A 30 -8.62 1.52 10.06
CA ASN A 30 -9.03 2.92 10.12
C ASN A 30 -7.85 3.88 9.87
N ASP A 31 -8.16 5.13 9.55
CA ASP A 31 -7.17 6.19 9.31
C ASP A 31 -6.17 6.39 10.45
N ALA A 32 -6.62 6.30 11.70
CA ALA A 32 -5.80 6.60 12.87
C ALA A 32 -4.72 5.53 13.09
N ASP A 33 -5.02 4.27 12.78
CA ASP A 33 -4.09 3.16 12.89
C ASP A 33 -2.91 3.32 11.93
N TYR A 34 -3.18 3.68 10.66
CA TYR A 34 -2.11 3.99 9.70
C TYR A 34 -1.26 5.17 10.19
N LYS A 35 -1.90 6.21 10.74
CA LYS A 35 -1.23 7.41 11.26
C LYS A 35 -0.59 7.22 12.64
N SER A 36 -0.69 6.04 13.24
CA SER A 36 -0.11 5.76 14.55
C SER A 36 1.40 5.56 14.45
N SER A 37 2.15 5.89 15.52
CA SER A 37 3.59 5.64 15.56
C SER A 37 3.93 4.15 15.43
N ALA A 38 3.10 3.28 15.99
CA ALA A 38 3.25 1.83 15.90
C ALA A 38 3.28 1.33 14.44
N PHE A 39 2.60 2.04 13.55
CA PHE A 39 2.60 1.75 12.12
C PHE A 39 3.65 2.56 11.36
N MET A 40 3.75 3.87 11.61
CA MET A 40 4.63 4.77 10.87
C MET A 40 6.12 4.53 11.11
N GLU A 41 6.53 4.13 12.31
CA GLU A 41 7.94 3.95 12.66
C GLU A 41 8.62 2.74 11.99
N PRO A 42 8.01 1.53 11.93
CA PRO A 42 8.66 0.38 11.31
C PRO A 42 8.62 0.39 9.77
N MET A 43 7.63 1.04 9.15
CA MET A 43 7.44 0.97 7.69
C MET A 43 8.63 1.50 6.86
N PRO A 44 9.30 2.63 7.22
CA PRO A 44 10.50 3.07 6.53
C PRO A 44 11.60 2.01 6.51
N GLN A 45 11.75 1.27 7.62
CA GLN A 45 12.81 0.26 7.75
C GLN A 45 12.55 -0.93 6.82
N VAL A 46 11.30 -1.39 6.72
CA VAL A 46 10.92 -2.49 5.82
C VAL A 46 11.06 -2.05 4.37
N TYR A 47 10.57 -0.86 4.02
CA TYR A 47 10.68 -0.32 2.66
C TYR A 47 12.14 -0.18 2.22
N GLN A 48 12.98 0.44 3.05
CA GLN A 48 14.41 0.61 2.77
C GLN A 48 15.15 -0.73 2.70
N GLN A 49 14.76 -1.70 3.52
CA GLN A 49 15.32 -3.05 3.46
C GLN A 49 15.00 -3.72 2.12
N VAL A 50 13.75 -3.69 1.65
CA VAL A 50 13.37 -4.27 0.36
C VAL A 50 14.07 -3.56 -0.79
N ARG A 51 14.12 -2.21 -0.76
CA ARG A 51 14.86 -1.41 -1.75
C ARG A 51 16.35 -1.75 -1.78
N ARG A 52 16.99 -2.00 -0.64
CA ARG A 52 18.39 -2.40 -0.60
C ARG A 52 18.61 -3.78 -1.22
N ASP A 53 17.74 -4.74 -0.92
CA ASP A 53 17.92 -6.13 -1.35
C ASP A 53 17.45 -6.38 -2.79
N ALA A 54 16.55 -5.54 -3.31
CA ALA A 54 15.98 -5.60 -4.66
C ALA A 54 15.68 -4.18 -5.20
N PRO A 55 16.70 -3.38 -5.56
CA PRO A 55 16.56 -1.96 -5.85
C PRO A 55 15.68 -1.62 -7.05
N GLN A 56 15.57 -2.52 -8.02
CA GLN A 56 14.81 -2.29 -9.26
C GLN A 56 13.38 -2.87 -9.21
N HIS A 57 13.01 -3.62 -8.17
CA HIS A 57 11.69 -4.26 -8.10
C HIS A 57 10.59 -3.28 -7.74
N TYR A 58 9.42 -3.43 -8.34
CA TYR A 58 8.26 -2.59 -8.03
C TYR A 58 7.70 -2.92 -6.64
N ILE A 59 7.32 -1.90 -5.86
CA ILE A 59 6.74 -2.06 -4.52
C ILE A 59 5.30 -1.54 -4.51
N ILE A 60 4.41 -2.29 -3.85
CA ILE A 60 3.03 -1.89 -3.56
C ILE A 60 2.94 -1.67 -2.04
N MET A 61 2.53 -0.46 -1.66
CA MET A 61 2.42 -0.01 -0.27
C MET A 61 0.96 0.00 0.20
N PHE A 62 0.79 -0.16 1.52
CA PHE A 62 -0.47 0.00 2.28
C PHE A 62 -1.53 -1.07 2.10
N SER A 63 -1.90 -1.41 0.86
CA SER A 63 -3.01 -2.31 0.53
C SER A 63 -4.25 -2.00 1.38
N PHE A 64 -4.77 -0.78 1.21
CA PHE A 64 -5.90 -0.29 1.99
C PHE A 64 -7.11 -1.20 1.84
N HIS A 65 -7.66 -1.68 2.95
CA HIS A 65 -8.80 -2.61 2.95
C HIS A 65 -10.09 -2.03 2.33
N SER A 66 -10.21 -0.70 2.23
CA SER A 66 -11.42 -0.04 1.75
C SER A 66 -11.15 1.33 1.16
N ILE A 67 -11.86 1.63 0.07
CA ILE A 67 -11.95 2.98 -0.52
C ILE A 67 -12.68 4.00 0.37
N ALA A 68 -13.29 3.55 1.47
CA ALA A 68 -13.93 4.44 2.43
C ALA A 68 -12.93 5.28 3.24
N LEU A 69 -11.69 4.83 3.36
CA LEU A 69 -10.64 5.55 4.07
C LEU A 69 -10.22 6.82 3.31
N ASN A 70 -9.77 7.84 4.02
CA ASN A 70 -9.15 9.01 3.37
C ASN A 70 -7.69 8.68 3.01
N MET A 71 -7.54 7.77 2.02
CA MET A 71 -6.26 7.16 1.66
C MET A 71 -5.20 8.19 1.29
N LYS A 72 -5.56 9.23 0.53
CA LYS A 72 -4.62 10.31 0.20
C LYS A 72 -4.08 11.00 1.46
N SER A 73 -4.95 11.37 2.40
CA SER A 73 -4.52 12.00 3.67
C SER A 73 -3.56 11.11 4.47
N ILE A 74 -3.75 9.80 4.41
CA ILE A 74 -2.85 8.82 5.02
C ILE A 74 -1.50 8.81 4.28
N VAL A 75 -1.51 8.61 2.96
CA VAL A 75 -0.29 8.52 2.13
C VAL A 75 0.56 9.78 2.22
N ASP A 76 -0.06 10.96 2.32
CA ASP A 76 0.64 12.25 2.51
C ASP A 76 1.54 12.28 3.76
N GLN A 77 1.31 11.41 4.76
CA GLN A 77 2.16 11.29 5.96
C GLN A 77 3.48 10.54 5.71
N TYR A 78 3.65 9.90 4.54
CA TYR A 78 4.80 9.05 4.21
C TYR A 78 5.65 9.67 3.10
N SER A 79 6.07 10.92 3.33
CA SER A 79 6.88 11.71 2.39
C SER A 79 8.25 11.09 2.05
N TRP A 80 8.68 10.06 2.78
CA TRP A 80 9.91 9.32 2.56
C TRP A 80 9.80 8.23 1.47
N ILE A 81 8.59 7.91 1.00
CA ILE A 81 8.40 6.92 -0.07
C ILE A 81 8.83 7.52 -1.40
N ASP A 82 9.63 6.76 -2.15
CA ASP A 82 9.96 7.07 -3.54
C ASP A 82 8.93 6.45 -4.49
N TRP A 83 8.15 7.31 -5.13
CA TRP A 83 7.06 6.91 -6.03
C TRP A 83 7.50 6.55 -7.45
N SER A 84 8.79 6.69 -7.80
CA SER A 84 9.29 6.35 -9.14
C SER A 84 9.12 4.87 -9.50
N ASN A 85 9.12 3.99 -8.49
CA ASN A 85 8.95 2.54 -8.65
C ASN A 85 8.05 1.94 -7.56
N THR A 86 7.08 2.73 -7.08
CA THR A 86 6.16 2.37 -6.00
C THR A 86 4.74 2.80 -6.37
N SER A 87 3.74 2.00 -5.97
CA SER A 87 2.33 2.40 -5.96
C SER A 87 1.70 2.23 -4.59
N VAL A 88 0.55 2.88 -4.45
CA VAL A 88 -0.40 2.62 -3.38
C VAL A 88 -1.33 1.47 -3.80
N GLY A 89 -1.33 0.39 -3.02
CA GLY A 89 -2.30 -0.68 -3.12
C GLY A 89 -3.61 -0.29 -2.42
N PHE A 90 -4.74 -0.66 -3.01
CA PHE A 90 -6.05 -0.49 -2.40
C PHE A 90 -6.99 -1.63 -2.79
N HIS A 91 -8.00 -1.86 -1.95
CA HIS A 91 -9.04 -2.85 -2.18
C HIS A 91 -10.38 -2.19 -2.46
N PHE A 92 -11.17 -2.79 -3.35
CA PHE A 92 -12.49 -2.30 -3.71
C PHE A 92 -13.58 -3.36 -3.51
N TYR A 93 -14.10 -3.42 -2.29
CA TYR A 93 -15.24 -4.28 -1.93
C TYR A 93 -16.58 -3.53 -1.91
N GLY A 94 -16.79 -2.61 -2.87
CA GLY A 94 -17.99 -1.77 -2.93
C GLY A 94 -17.93 -0.57 -1.97
N ALA A 95 -19.09 -0.18 -1.43
CA ALA A 95 -19.24 0.99 -0.55
C ALA A 95 -19.69 0.58 0.87
N PRO A 96 -18.78 0.09 1.74
CA PRO A 96 -19.12 -0.45 3.05
C PRO A 96 -19.88 0.53 3.97
N ASN A 97 -19.70 1.85 3.80
CA ASN A 97 -20.43 2.82 4.62
C ASN A 97 -21.76 3.26 3.99
N GLY A 98 -22.16 2.66 2.85
CA GLY A 98 -23.37 3.00 2.13
C GLY A 98 -23.33 4.37 1.42
N ASN A 99 -22.15 5.01 1.34
CA ASN A 99 -21.98 6.32 0.70
C ASN A 99 -21.01 6.25 -0.48
N MET A 100 -21.40 5.54 -1.54
CA MET A 100 -20.57 5.31 -2.73
C MET A 100 -19.97 6.60 -3.30
N ASN A 101 -20.71 7.72 -3.32
CA ASN A 101 -20.20 8.98 -3.88
C ASN A 101 -18.97 9.50 -3.11
N GLN A 102 -19.04 9.50 -1.77
CA GLN A 102 -17.91 9.96 -0.94
C GLN A 102 -16.71 9.02 -1.05
N GLU A 103 -16.95 7.72 -1.04
CA GLU A 103 -15.87 6.72 -1.09
C GLU A 103 -15.18 6.73 -2.46
N ILE A 104 -15.92 6.95 -3.54
CA ILE A 104 -15.36 7.20 -4.87
C ILE A 104 -14.61 8.53 -4.93
N THR A 105 -15.04 9.56 -4.20
CA THR A 105 -14.23 10.79 -4.05
C THR A 105 -12.89 10.49 -3.40
N HIS A 106 -12.84 9.73 -2.30
CA HIS A 106 -11.58 9.34 -1.66
C HIS A 106 -10.68 8.53 -2.60
N LEU A 107 -11.25 7.58 -3.35
CA LEU A 107 -10.52 6.83 -4.36
C LEU A 107 -9.96 7.76 -5.44
N ASN A 108 -10.79 8.62 -6.03
CA ASN A 108 -10.35 9.55 -7.07
C ASN A 108 -9.26 10.51 -6.57
N ASP A 109 -9.34 10.97 -5.33
CA ASP A 109 -8.30 11.79 -4.71
C ASP A 109 -6.97 11.04 -4.62
N LEU A 110 -6.98 9.74 -4.33
CA LEU A 110 -5.79 8.91 -4.36
C LEU A 110 -5.25 8.73 -5.80
N LEU A 111 -6.11 8.29 -6.73
CA LEU A 111 -5.76 8.01 -8.12
C LEU A 111 -5.15 9.22 -8.83
N ASN A 112 -5.61 10.43 -8.51
CA ASN A 112 -5.12 11.67 -9.11
C ASN A 112 -3.78 12.16 -8.57
N ASN A 113 -3.31 11.63 -7.44
CA ASN A 113 -2.11 12.12 -6.75
C ASN A 113 -0.97 11.10 -6.65
N TYR A 114 -1.26 9.80 -6.77
CA TYR A 114 -0.28 8.73 -6.59
C TYR A 114 -0.44 7.62 -7.63
N PRO A 115 0.66 6.94 -8.04
CA PRO A 115 0.56 5.67 -8.73
C PRO A 115 -0.19 4.67 -7.86
N THR A 116 -1.14 3.94 -8.44
CA THR A 116 -2.09 3.11 -7.70
C THR A 116 -2.32 1.78 -8.39
N ILE A 117 -2.68 0.77 -7.60
CA ILE A 117 -3.08 -0.55 -8.11
C ILE A 117 -4.16 -1.12 -7.20
N CYS A 118 -5.22 -1.66 -7.81
CA CYS A 118 -6.22 -2.44 -7.09
C CYS A 118 -5.67 -3.85 -6.87
N THR A 119 -5.40 -4.24 -5.62
CA THR A 119 -4.82 -5.54 -5.27
C THR A 119 -5.87 -6.59 -4.91
N GLU A 120 -7.06 -6.17 -4.50
CA GLU A 120 -8.17 -7.06 -4.20
C GLU A 120 -9.51 -6.36 -4.48
N TRP A 121 -10.47 -7.10 -5.05
CA TRP A 121 -11.84 -6.62 -5.23
C TRP A 121 -12.80 -7.80 -5.17
N ASP A 122 -14.03 -7.54 -4.70
CA ASP A 122 -15.12 -8.51 -4.84
C ASP A 122 -15.95 -8.14 -6.07
N TYR A 123 -16.27 -9.15 -6.88
CA TYR A 123 -17.24 -9.05 -7.95
C TYR A 123 -18.45 -9.89 -7.56
N LEU A 124 -19.43 -9.25 -6.94
CA LEU A 124 -20.77 -9.82 -6.80
C LEU A 124 -21.39 -9.86 -8.20
N GLY A 125 -21.25 -11.00 -8.88
CA GLY A 125 -21.85 -11.26 -10.18
C GLY A 125 -23.38 -11.26 -10.17
#